data_AF-A0A1M6C289-F1
#
_entry.id   AF-A0A1M6C289-F1
#
_cell.length_a   1.000
_cell.length_b   1.000
_cell.length_c   1.000
_cell.angle_alpha   90.00
_cell.angle_beta   90.00
_cell.angle_gamma   90.00
#
_symmetry.space_group_name_H-M   'P 1'
#
loop_
_entity.id
_entity.type
_entity.pdbx_description
1 polymer ?
#
loop_
_entity_poly.entity_id
_entity_poly.type
_entity_poly.pdbx_seq_one_letter_code
_entity_poly.pdbx_strand_id
1 'polypeptide(L)'
;MKFEVFGPYFLNTRTIIKKEHVITMREVIAASEYGGVLSTAPGCYIFGIKPSGAQRIIPWYVGKAERQPVMKEATNDQHLQLYNEIFDGYKNGNPVLYFLPSTTPKGRATTLAKAGGKKPAIEFLEDWLIAACLKTNPGLWNIKKTRLLRDLYVRGIFNPSQGDLNSSAASFKKCIGV
;
A
#
# COMPACT_ATOMS: atom_id res chain seq x y z
N MET A 1 -15.12 0.86 -11.49
CA MET A 1 -14.79 0.27 -10.16
C MET A 1 -14.17 1.39 -9.33
N LYS A 2 -14.58 1.56 -8.07
CA LYS A 2 -14.09 2.63 -7.19
C LYS A 2 -13.18 2.03 -6.13
N PHE A 3 -12.19 2.79 -5.66
CA PHE A 3 -11.40 2.45 -4.48
C PHE A 3 -11.53 3.61 -3.50
N GLU A 4 -11.84 3.30 -2.25
CA GLU A 4 -11.78 4.27 -1.15
C GLU A 4 -10.42 4.17 -0.46
N VAL A 5 -10.09 5.15 0.38
CA VAL A 5 -8.87 5.11 1.21
C VAL A 5 -9.28 5.25 2.67
N PHE A 6 -8.85 4.29 3.49
CA PHE A 6 -9.12 4.27 4.92
C PHE A 6 -7.84 4.16 5.73
N GLY A 7 -7.79 4.91 6.83
CA GLY A 7 -6.63 5.06 7.70
C GLY A 7 -6.24 6.54 7.86
N PRO A 8 -5.10 6.83 8.49
CA PRO A 8 -4.15 5.87 9.06
C PRO A 8 -4.74 5.09 10.25
N TYR A 9 -4.55 3.77 10.27
CA TYR A 9 -4.83 2.94 11.44
C TYR A 9 -3.52 2.58 12.13
N PHE A 10 -3.26 3.23 13.26
CA PHE A 10 -2.05 2.96 14.04
C PHE A 10 -2.21 1.68 14.87
N LEU A 11 -1.17 0.86 14.87
CA LEU A 11 -1.05 -0.27 15.78
C LEU A 11 -0.34 0.24 17.04
N ASN A 12 -1.04 0.21 18.17
CA ASN A 12 -0.59 0.82 19.42
C ASN A 12 0.54 0.00 20.09
N THR A 13 1.75 0.10 19.56
CA THR A 13 2.96 -0.56 20.07
C THR A 13 4.19 0.25 19.73
N ARG A 14 5.25 0.09 20.54
CA ARG A 14 6.57 0.68 20.31
C ARG A 14 7.67 -0.34 20.03
N THR A 15 7.35 -1.63 20.09
CA THR A 15 8.35 -2.72 20.01
C THR A 15 7.95 -3.75 18.98
N ILE A 16 7.03 -4.65 19.33
CA ILE A 16 6.57 -5.73 18.47
C ILE A 16 5.07 -5.60 18.22
N ILE A 17 4.66 -5.82 16.98
CA ILE A 17 3.28 -5.93 16.55
C ILE A 17 2.80 -7.34 16.89
N LYS A 18 1.86 -7.42 17.82
CA LYS A 18 1.23 -8.66 18.25
C LYS A 18 -0.23 -8.70 17.80
N LYS A 19 -0.86 -9.88 17.93
CA LYS A 19 -2.23 -10.11 17.49
C LYS A 19 -3.24 -9.22 18.22
N GLU A 20 -3.01 -8.90 19.49
CA GLU A 20 -3.86 -8.01 20.28
C GLU A 20 -3.94 -6.59 19.68
N HIS A 21 -2.83 -6.03 19.19
CA HIS A 21 -2.84 -4.70 18.57
C HIS A 21 -3.68 -4.68 17.30
N VAL A 22 -3.67 -5.80 16.55
CA VAL A 22 -4.50 -5.99 15.37
C VAL A 22 -5.97 -6.13 15.76
N ILE A 23 -6.28 -6.92 16.79
CA ILE A 23 -7.66 -7.10 17.28
C ILE A 23 -8.25 -5.75 17.67
N THR A 24 -7.55 -4.96 18.48
CA THR A 24 -8.01 -3.61 18.88
C THR A 24 -8.23 -2.71 17.66
N MET A 25 -7.32 -2.73 16.68
CA MET A 25 -7.52 -1.97 15.43
C MET A 25 -8.77 -2.44 14.67
N ARG A 26 -9.02 -3.74 14.60
CA ARG A 26 -10.19 -4.32 13.92
C ARG A 26 -11.49 -3.95 14.63
N GLU A 27 -11.51 -3.91 15.96
CA GLU A 27 -12.66 -3.46 16.75
C GLU A 27 -13.02 -2.00 16.44
N VAL A 28 -12.02 -1.12 16.41
CA VAL A 28 -12.19 0.28 16.01
C VAL A 28 -12.75 0.40 14.59
N ILE A 29 -12.22 -0.40 13.65
CA ILE A 29 -12.73 -0.41 12.27
C ILE A 29 -14.17 -0.95 12.21
N ALA A 30 -14.46 -2.03 12.93
CA ALA A 30 -15.79 -2.65 12.93
C ALA A 30 -16.87 -1.72 13.47
N ALA A 31 -16.53 -0.88 14.45
CA ALA A 31 -17.43 0.14 14.99
C ALA A 31 -17.60 1.37 14.08
N SER A 32 -16.75 1.53 13.06
CA SER A 32 -16.85 2.63 12.10
C SER A 32 -17.92 2.38 11.03
N GLU A 33 -18.41 3.45 10.40
CA GLU A 33 -19.36 3.37 9.28
C GLU A 33 -18.86 2.53 8.08
N TYR A 34 -17.53 2.31 8.00
CA TYR A 34 -16.88 1.56 6.92
C TYR A 34 -16.49 0.13 7.32
N GLY A 35 -16.76 -0.28 8.56
CA GLY A 35 -16.37 -1.59 9.10
C GLY A 35 -16.88 -2.76 8.26
N GLY A 36 -18.12 -2.69 7.78
CA GLY A 36 -18.71 -3.70 6.91
C GLY A 36 -18.01 -3.83 5.56
N VAL A 37 -17.59 -2.71 4.96
CA VAL A 37 -16.86 -2.70 3.68
C VAL A 37 -15.47 -3.30 3.87
N LEU A 38 -14.71 -2.82 4.86
CA LEU A 38 -13.34 -3.29 5.08
C LEU A 38 -13.26 -4.77 5.48
N SER A 39 -14.29 -5.28 6.16
CA SER A 39 -14.35 -6.68 6.58
C SER A 39 -14.68 -7.65 5.44
N THR A 40 -15.13 -7.16 4.28
CA THR A 40 -15.62 -8.01 3.18
C THR A 40 -14.98 -7.72 1.82
N ALA A 41 -14.55 -6.50 1.57
CA ALA A 41 -14.07 -6.07 0.27
C ALA A 41 -12.65 -6.59 -0.03
N PRO A 42 -12.38 -7.02 -1.28
CA PRO A 42 -11.02 -7.14 -1.77
C PRO A 42 -10.43 -5.75 -2.00
N GLY A 43 -9.11 -5.61 -2.10
CA GLY A 43 -8.47 -4.31 -2.29
C GLY A 43 -6.96 -4.35 -2.16
N CYS A 44 -6.36 -3.17 -1.99
CA CYS A 44 -4.94 -3.01 -1.66
C CYS A 44 -4.77 -2.51 -0.22
N TYR A 45 -3.57 -2.69 0.33
CA TYR A 45 -3.21 -2.13 1.63
C TYR A 45 -1.76 -1.69 1.62
N ILE A 46 -1.44 -0.75 2.52
CA ILE A 46 -0.09 -0.25 2.72
C ILE A 46 0.25 -0.38 4.19
N PHE A 47 1.37 -1.03 4.48
CA PHE A 47 2.01 -0.93 5.78
C PHE A 47 3.10 0.14 5.72
N GLY A 48 3.10 1.00 6.72
CA GLY A 48 4.12 2.01 6.90
C GLY A 48 4.48 2.18 8.36
N ILE A 49 5.47 3.04 8.58
CA ILE A 49 5.91 3.41 9.93
C ILE A 49 5.94 4.93 9.97
N LYS A 50 5.39 5.52 11.04
CA LYS A 50 5.57 6.93 11.37
C LYS A 50 6.71 7.04 12.38
N PRO A 51 7.93 7.43 11.99
CA PRO A 51 9.01 7.64 12.96
C PRO A 51 8.61 8.67 14.01
N SER A 52 9.12 8.54 15.23
CA SER A 52 8.86 9.53 16.27
C SER A 52 9.37 10.93 15.84
N GLY A 53 8.55 11.96 16.04
CA GLY A 53 8.85 13.33 15.61
C GLY A 53 8.73 13.60 14.10
N ALA A 54 8.51 12.57 13.27
CA ALA A 54 8.32 12.77 11.84
C ALA A 54 6.90 13.24 11.51
N GLN A 55 6.81 14.15 10.53
CA GLN A 55 5.52 14.63 10.01
C GLN A 55 4.83 13.62 9.10
N ARG A 56 5.60 12.75 8.43
CA ARG A 56 5.12 11.85 7.38
C ARG A 56 5.26 10.39 7.77
N ILE A 57 4.37 9.56 7.23
CA ILE A 57 4.45 8.10 7.27
C ILE A 57 5.35 7.63 6.13
N ILE A 58 6.27 6.73 6.43
CA ILE A 58 7.15 6.09 5.44
C ILE A 58 6.50 4.74 5.05
N PRO A 59 6.09 4.54 3.80
CA PRO A 59 5.54 3.26 3.36
C PRO A 59 6.66 2.23 3.25
N TRP A 60 6.41 1.01 3.72
CA TRP A 60 7.38 -0.07 3.72
C TRP A 60 6.90 -1.31 2.98
N TYR A 61 5.59 -1.51 2.87
CA TYR A 61 5.05 -2.64 2.14
C TYR A 61 3.71 -2.27 1.51
N VAL A 62 3.48 -2.76 0.31
CA VAL A 62 2.20 -2.69 -0.39
C VAL A 62 1.76 -4.11 -0.67
N GLY A 63 0.50 -4.42 -0.41
CA GLY A 63 -0.06 -5.71 -0.76
C GLY A 63 -1.46 -5.57 -1.34
N LYS A 64 -1.96 -6.69 -1.86
CA LYS A 64 -3.33 -6.80 -2.37
C LYS A 64 -4.01 -8.05 -1.85
N ALA A 65 -5.33 -7.99 -1.82
CA ALA A 65 -6.21 -9.12 -1.53
C ALA A 65 -7.30 -9.17 -2.60
N GLU A 66 -7.36 -10.23 -3.37
CA GLU A 66 -8.39 -10.41 -4.40
C GLU A 66 -9.41 -11.47 -4.01
N ARG A 67 -8.95 -12.53 -3.32
CA ARG A 67 -9.74 -13.74 -2.98
C ARG A 67 -10.20 -13.78 -1.53
N GLN A 68 -9.80 -12.80 -0.74
CA GLN A 68 -10.27 -12.61 0.63
C GLN A 68 -10.34 -11.12 0.96
N PRO A 69 -11.02 -10.74 2.05
CA PRO A 69 -11.10 -9.34 2.45
C PRO A 69 -9.71 -8.74 2.68
N VAL A 70 -9.54 -7.48 2.27
CA VAL A 70 -8.27 -6.75 2.33
C VAL A 70 -7.72 -6.69 3.75
N MET A 71 -8.59 -6.48 4.74
CA MET A 71 -8.20 -6.47 6.14
C MET A 71 -7.70 -7.84 6.61
N LYS A 72 -8.33 -8.93 6.16
CA LYS A 72 -7.94 -10.29 6.52
C LYS A 72 -6.57 -10.66 5.97
N GLU A 73 -6.30 -10.33 4.71
CA GLU A 73 -4.98 -10.54 4.09
C GLU A 73 -3.89 -9.73 4.79
N ALA A 74 -4.11 -8.42 4.94
CA ALA A 74 -3.12 -7.50 5.48
C ALA A 74 -2.69 -7.81 6.92
N THR A 75 -3.47 -8.61 7.65
CA THR A 75 -3.26 -8.90 9.06
C THR A 75 -3.23 -10.40 9.33
N ASN A 76 -2.88 -11.20 8.32
CA ASN A 76 -2.56 -12.61 8.50
C ASN A 76 -1.17 -12.78 9.17
N ASP A 77 -0.90 -13.96 9.72
CA ASP A 77 0.29 -14.22 10.52
C ASP A 77 1.59 -13.98 9.73
N GLN A 78 1.61 -14.32 8.43
CA GLN A 78 2.76 -14.08 7.55
C GLN A 78 3.06 -12.59 7.37
N HIS A 79 2.05 -11.76 7.15
CA HIS A 79 2.23 -10.31 7.01
C HIS A 79 2.59 -9.66 8.35
N LEU A 80 2.04 -10.12 9.47
CA LEU A 80 2.44 -9.63 10.78
C LEU A 80 3.91 -9.93 11.09
N GLN A 81 4.40 -11.12 10.71
CA GLN A 81 5.82 -11.45 10.81
C GLN A 81 6.67 -10.48 9.96
N LEU A 82 6.30 -10.28 8.69
CA LEU A 82 6.98 -9.34 7.80
C LEU A 82 7.00 -7.92 8.35
N TYR A 83 5.88 -7.44 8.93
CA TYR A 83 5.82 -6.11 9.52
C TYR A 83 6.74 -5.99 10.73
N ASN A 84 6.86 -7.05 11.54
CA ASN A 84 7.81 -7.07 12.66
C ASN A 84 9.26 -7.04 12.18
N GLU A 85 9.62 -7.77 11.13
CA GLU A 85 10.97 -7.71 10.54
C GLU A 85 11.32 -6.28 10.06
N ILE A 86 10.36 -5.59 9.46
CA ILE A 86 10.53 -4.18 9.06
C ILE A 86 10.60 -3.26 10.27
N PHE A 87 9.74 -3.47 11.26
CA PHE A 87 9.60 -2.59 12.42
C PHE A 87 10.77 -2.73 13.41
N ASP A 88 11.43 -3.89 13.47
CA ASP A 88 12.63 -4.13 14.29
C ASP A 88 13.79 -3.19 13.90
N GLY A 89 13.82 -2.71 12.66
CA GLY A 89 14.77 -1.69 12.20
C GLY A 89 14.54 -0.29 12.81
N TYR A 90 13.47 -0.07 13.56
CA TYR A 90 13.09 1.23 14.12
C TYR A 90 13.24 1.28 15.64
N LYS A 91 14.14 2.15 16.12
CA LYS A 91 14.26 2.43 17.56
C LYS A 91 13.00 3.07 18.16
N ASN A 92 12.34 3.93 17.38
CA ASN A 92 11.14 4.67 17.79
C ASN A 92 10.26 4.95 16.57
N GLY A 93 9.04 4.41 16.55
CA GLY A 93 8.06 4.69 15.51
C GLY A 93 6.71 4.05 15.82
N ASN A 94 5.67 4.49 15.12
CA ASN A 94 4.33 3.91 15.22
C ASN A 94 4.00 3.17 13.92
N PRO A 95 3.80 1.84 13.97
CA PRO A 95 3.37 1.09 12.80
C PRO A 95 1.94 1.47 12.41
N VAL A 96 1.68 1.53 11.11
CA VAL A 96 0.41 2.01 10.56
C VAL A 96 -0.02 1.21 9.34
N LEU A 97 -1.32 0.99 9.23
CA LEU A 97 -1.97 0.40 8.07
C LEU A 97 -2.91 1.40 7.39
N TYR A 98 -2.88 1.39 6.07
CA TYR A 98 -3.90 1.96 5.21
C TYR A 98 -4.58 0.85 4.41
N PHE A 99 -5.88 0.99 4.19
CA PHE A 99 -6.67 0.06 3.39
C PHE A 99 -7.33 0.78 2.23
N LEU A 100 -7.30 0.13 1.07
CA LEU A 100 -7.90 0.61 -0.17
C LEU A 100 -8.87 -0.43 -0.71
N PRO A 101 -10.04 -0.61 -0.08
CA PRO A 101 -11.03 -1.58 -0.52
C PRO A 101 -11.66 -1.15 -1.84
N SER A 102 -11.93 -2.14 -2.69
CA SER A 102 -12.66 -1.96 -3.92
C SER A 102 -14.16 -1.90 -3.65
N THR A 103 -14.77 -0.78 -4.01
CA THR A 103 -16.18 -0.49 -3.81
C THR A 103 -16.94 -0.29 -5.14
N THR A 104 -18.23 -0.55 -5.08
CA THR A 104 -19.19 -0.13 -6.10
C THR A 104 -19.36 1.39 -6.03
N PRO A 105 -19.88 2.05 -7.08
CA PRO A 105 -20.16 3.49 -7.03
C PRO A 105 -21.08 3.91 -5.87
N LYS A 106 -21.91 2.99 -5.36
CA LYS A 106 -22.80 3.20 -4.20
C LYS A 106 -22.12 2.92 -2.85
N GLY A 107 -20.79 2.81 -2.80
CA GLY A 107 -20.03 2.62 -1.57
C GLY A 107 -20.03 1.20 -0.98
N ARG A 108 -20.73 0.23 -1.59
CA ARG A 108 -20.73 -1.16 -1.12
C ARG A 108 -19.45 -1.90 -1.54
N ALA A 109 -19.00 -2.85 -0.74
CA ALA A 109 -17.90 -3.76 -1.10
C ALA A 109 -18.16 -4.47 -2.44
N THR A 110 -17.12 -4.58 -3.28
CA THR A 110 -17.18 -5.45 -4.45
C THR A 110 -16.99 -6.91 -4.07
N THR A 111 -17.43 -7.83 -4.92
CA THR A 111 -17.30 -9.28 -4.71
C THR A 111 -15.85 -9.74 -4.74
N LEU A 112 -15.49 -10.79 -4.00
CA LEU A 112 -14.17 -11.41 -4.08
C LEU A 112 -13.96 -12.11 -5.44
N ALA A 113 -12.71 -12.28 -5.84
CA ALA A 113 -12.35 -13.13 -6.97
C ALA A 113 -12.67 -14.60 -6.65
N LYS A 114 -13.21 -15.33 -7.63
CA LYS A 114 -13.40 -16.78 -7.53
C LYS A 114 -12.05 -17.51 -7.52
N ALA A 115 -12.06 -18.80 -7.16
CA ALA A 115 -10.88 -19.66 -7.28
C ALA A 115 -10.29 -19.57 -8.71
N GLY A 116 -8.97 -19.33 -8.82
CA GLY A 116 -8.29 -19.12 -10.10
C GLY A 116 -8.54 -17.74 -10.76
N GLY A 117 -9.54 -16.98 -10.30
CA GLY A 117 -9.83 -15.63 -10.79
C GLY A 117 -8.81 -14.59 -10.33
N LYS A 118 -8.80 -13.47 -11.06
CA LYS A 118 -7.99 -12.26 -10.81
C LYS A 118 -8.87 -11.02 -10.90
N LYS A 119 -8.42 -9.90 -10.33
CA LYS A 119 -9.05 -8.59 -10.45
C LYS A 119 -8.05 -7.58 -11.02
N PRO A 120 -7.99 -7.41 -12.36
CA PRO A 120 -6.99 -6.57 -13.02
C PRO A 120 -6.87 -5.15 -12.47
N ALA A 121 -7.98 -4.54 -12.04
CA ALA A 121 -7.96 -3.22 -11.43
C ALA A 121 -7.24 -3.18 -10.07
N ILE A 122 -7.33 -4.25 -9.27
CA ILE A 122 -6.59 -4.39 -8.01
C ILE A 122 -5.11 -4.64 -8.32
N GLU A 123 -4.79 -5.49 -9.30
CA GLU A 123 -3.40 -5.73 -9.72
C GLU A 123 -2.73 -4.45 -10.18
N PHE A 124 -3.39 -3.70 -11.07
CA PHE A 124 -2.90 -2.41 -11.55
C PHE A 124 -2.71 -1.41 -10.41
N LEU A 125 -3.66 -1.33 -9.48
CA LEU A 125 -3.54 -0.42 -8.33
C LEU A 125 -2.38 -0.83 -7.43
N GLU A 126 -2.17 -2.12 -7.18
CA GLU A 126 -1.01 -2.62 -6.42
C GLU A 126 0.29 -2.16 -7.07
N ASP A 127 0.46 -2.40 -8.37
CA ASP A 127 1.68 -2.05 -9.10
C ASP A 127 1.93 -0.53 -9.10
N TRP A 128 0.87 0.26 -9.28
CA TRP A 128 0.95 1.72 -9.22
C TRP A 128 1.31 2.22 -7.82
N LEU A 129 0.70 1.66 -6.76
CA LEU A 129 1.02 2.01 -5.37
C LEU A 129 2.45 1.65 -5.04
N ILE A 130 2.96 0.50 -5.48
CA ILE A 130 4.35 0.12 -5.32
C ILE A 130 5.27 1.16 -5.99
N ALA A 131 4.98 1.54 -7.24
CA ALA A 131 5.76 2.56 -7.96
C ALA A 131 5.75 3.91 -7.24
N ALA A 132 4.59 4.35 -6.72
CA ALA A 132 4.44 5.59 -5.99
C ALA A 132 5.17 5.54 -4.62
N CYS A 133 5.07 4.43 -3.90
CA CYS A 133 5.74 4.23 -2.62
C CYS A 133 7.25 4.16 -2.77
N LEU A 134 7.78 3.60 -3.86
CA LEU A 134 9.23 3.58 -4.13
C LEU A 134 9.85 4.97 -4.29
N LYS A 135 9.10 5.93 -4.86
CA LYS A 135 9.54 7.34 -4.92
C LYS A 135 9.70 7.95 -3.53
N THR A 136 8.93 7.46 -2.56
CA THR A 136 8.95 7.95 -1.17
C THR A 136 9.95 7.19 -0.30
N ASN A 137 10.02 5.87 -0.48
CA ASN A 137 10.93 4.97 0.23
C ASN A 137 11.60 4.01 -0.77
N PRO A 138 12.84 4.31 -1.19
CA PRO A 138 13.61 3.39 -2.03
C PRO A 138 13.81 2.00 -1.40
N GLY A 139 13.69 1.86 -0.08
CA GLY A 139 13.83 0.60 0.66
C GLY A 139 12.56 -0.26 0.76
N LEU A 140 11.51 0.03 -0.01
CA LEU A 140 10.24 -0.71 0.04
C LEU A 140 10.44 -2.24 0.01
N TRP A 141 9.82 -3.00 0.89
CA TRP A 141 10.15 -4.43 1.07
C TRP A 141 9.84 -5.31 -0.16
N ASN A 142 8.75 -5.03 -0.87
CA ASN A 142 8.26 -5.84 -1.99
C ASN A 142 8.93 -5.50 -3.36
N ILE A 143 10.16 -4.97 -3.35
CA ILE A 143 10.97 -4.60 -4.54
C ILE A 143 11.10 -5.71 -5.60
N LYS A 144 10.90 -7.00 -5.25
CA LYS A 144 11.04 -8.10 -6.23
C LYS A 144 10.11 -7.93 -7.45
N LYS A 145 8.96 -7.25 -7.31
CA LYS A 145 8.05 -6.94 -8.44
C LYS A 145 8.47 -5.72 -9.27
N THR A 146 9.50 -4.96 -8.87
CA THR A 146 9.81 -3.65 -9.45
C THR A 146 11.17 -3.55 -10.13
N ARG A 147 11.83 -4.69 -10.39
CA ARG A 147 13.04 -4.72 -11.22
C ARG A 147 12.81 -3.94 -12.52
N LEU A 148 11.67 -4.14 -13.19
CA LEU A 148 11.33 -3.38 -14.39
C LEU A 148 11.29 -1.87 -14.13
N LEU A 149 10.64 -1.38 -13.08
CA LEU A 149 10.52 0.07 -12.82
C LEU A 149 11.83 0.73 -12.37
N ARG A 150 12.74 -0.03 -11.74
CA ARG A 150 14.09 0.44 -11.39
C ARG A 150 15.05 0.43 -12.58
N ASP A 151 15.02 -0.65 -13.35
CA ASP A 151 15.92 -0.86 -14.49
C ASP A 151 15.46 -0.05 -15.72
N LEU A 152 14.16 0.24 -15.83
CA LEU A 152 13.60 1.03 -16.92
C LEU A 152 14.02 2.48 -16.75
N TYR A 153 15.10 2.82 -17.43
CA TYR A 153 15.52 4.18 -17.67
C TYR A 153 14.84 4.69 -18.95
N VAL A 154 14.07 5.77 -18.82
CA VAL A 154 13.56 6.51 -19.97
C VAL A 154 14.00 7.95 -19.78
N ARG A 155 14.86 8.41 -20.68
CA ARG A 155 15.49 9.73 -20.60
C ARG A 155 14.45 10.83 -20.37
N GLY A 156 14.68 11.62 -19.33
CA GLY A 156 13.78 12.71 -18.93
C GLY A 156 12.42 12.26 -18.37
N ILE A 157 12.11 10.97 -18.26
CA ILE A 157 10.82 10.41 -17.82
C ILE A 157 10.97 9.48 -16.61
N PHE A 158 11.68 8.35 -16.75
CA PHE A 158 11.88 7.35 -15.70
C PHE A 158 13.36 7.27 -15.31
N ASN A 159 13.63 7.38 -14.01
CA ASN A 159 14.97 7.38 -13.41
C ASN A 159 16.00 8.31 -14.10
N PRO A 160 15.64 9.56 -14.50
CA PRO A 160 16.59 10.44 -15.17
C PRO A 160 17.66 10.94 -14.21
N SER A 161 18.90 11.06 -14.69
CA SER A 161 19.96 11.73 -13.93
C SER A 161 19.83 13.26 -14.03
N GLN A 162 20.53 14.00 -13.18
CA GLN A 162 20.59 15.46 -13.29
C GLN A 162 21.23 15.85 -14.64
N GLY A 163 20.59 16.77 -15.38
CA GLY A 163 21.04 17.21 -16.70
C GLY A 163 20.53 16.38 -17.88
N ASP A 164 19.69 15.39 -17.63
CA ASP A 164 19.32 14.37 -18.61
C ASP A 164 18.06 14.69 -19.44
N LEU A 165 17.61 15.95 -19.39
CA LEU A 165 16.44 16.43 -20.11
C LEU A 165 16.86 17.01 -21.46
N ASN A 166 16.42 16.39 -22.56
CA ASN A 166 16.58 16.93 -23.92
C ASN A 166 15.25 17.49 -24.47
N SER A 167 15.31 18.13 -25.64
CA SER A 167 14.14 18.76 -26.28
C SER A 167 13.00 17.76 -26.55
N SER A 168 13.32 16.56 -27.02
CA SER A 168 12.33 15.50 -27.27
C SER A 168 11.65 15.02 -26.00
N ALA A 169 12.41 14.78 -24.92
CA ALA A 169 11.86 14.38 -23.63
C ALA A 169 11.00 15.49 -23.02
N ALA A 170 11.41 16.76 -23.15
CA ALA A 170 10.63 17.90 -22.70
C ALA A 170 9.31 18.07 -23.49
N SER A 171 9.34 17.88 -24.81
CA SER A 171 8.14 17.89 -25.66
C SER A 171 7.21 16.73 -25.31
N PHE A 172 7.76 15.52 -25.14
CA PHE A 172 6.99 14.34 -24.77
C PHE A 172 6.32 14.51 -23.40
N LYS A 173 7.03 15.04 -22.39
CA LYS A 173 6.45 15.38 -21.08
C LYS A 173 5.21 16.26 -21.18
N LYS A 174 5.27 17.32 -21.99
CA LYS A 174 4.12 18.19 -22.26
C LYS A 174 2.98 17.43 -22.93
N CYS A 175 3.28 16.53 -23.85
CA CYS A 175 2.29 15.71 -24.55
C CYS A 175 1.54 14.75 -23.59
N ILE A 176 2.26 14.11 -22.66
CA ILE A 176 1.66 13.16 -21.71
C ILE A 176 1.21 13.79 -20.38
N GLY A 177 1.44 15.08 -20.19
CA GLY A 177 1.00 15.85 -19.02
C GLY A 177 1.75 15.54 -17.72
N VAL A 178 3.08 15.28 -17.78
CA VAL A 178 3.93 14.98 -16.60
C VAL A 178 5.17 15.87 -16.49
#